data_AF-A0A538GF62-F1
#
_entry.id   AF-A0A538GF62-F1
#
_cell.length_a   1.000
_cell.length_b   1.000
_cell.length_c   1.000
_cell.angle_alpha   90.00
_cell.angle_beta   90.00
_cell.angle_gamma   90.00
#
_symmetry.space_group_name_H-M   'P 1'
#
loop_
_entity.id
_entity.type
_entity.pdbx_description
1 polymer ?
#
loop_
_entity_poly.entity_id
_entity_poly.type
_entity_poly.pdbx_seq_one_letter_code
_entity_poly.pdbx_strand_id
1 'polypeptide(L)' 'MEDGQGQSRTHLRFVWTTNGYELRERDGDPPGLGEEVDEGETRLRVVKVAPSPLPGDSRRCVYLQPLS' A
#
# COMPACT_ATOMS: atom_id res chain seq x y z
N MET A 1 9.78 7.96 -30.28
CA MET A 1 10.41 9.03 -29.50
C MET A 1 9.30 10.07 -29.36
N GLU A 2 8.70 10.40 -28.23
CA GLU A 2 8.94 10.23 -26.80
C GLU A 2 7.59 10.48 -26.10
N ASP A 3 7.28 9.72 -25.05
CA ASP A 3 6.49 10.13 -23.88
C ASP A 3 6.88 9.13 -22.77
N GLY A 4 7.96 9.32 -22.01
CA GLY A 4 8.33 10.56 -21.36
C GLY A 4 7.70 10.72 -19.97
N GLN A 5 7.13 9.66 -19.35
CA GLN A 5 6.82 9.72 -17.93
C GLN A 5 6.83 8.35 -17.27
N GLY A 6 7.95 8.04 -16.62
CA GLY A 6 7.92 7.22 -15.41
C GLY A 6 7.03 7.93 -14.40
N GLN A 7 5.72 7.73 -14.53
CA GLN A 7 4.80 7.95 -13.43
C GLN A 7 5.24 6.91 -12.40
N SER A 8 6.15 7.29 -11.50
CA SER A 8 6.40 6.58 -10.26
C SER A 8 5.09 6.58 -9.49
N ARG A 9 4.18 5.68 -9.91
CA ARG A 9 2.92 5.42 -9.24
C ARG A 9 3.34 4.99 -7.86
N THR A 10 3.04 5.82 -6.88
CA THR A 10 3.26 5.49 -5.49
C THR A 10 1.91 5.16 -4.87
N HIS A 11 1.91 4.15 -4.03
CA HIS A 11 0.76 3.79 -3.21
C HIS A 11 1.15 3.80 -1.74
N LEU A 12 0.13 3.91 -0.91
CA LEU A 12 0.26 3.77 0.54
C LEU A 12 -0.04 2.33 0.93
N ARG A 13 0.71 1.82 1.90
CA ARG A 13 0.43 0.57 2.59
C ARG A 13 0.09 0.88 4.02
N PHE A 14 -1.12 0.55 4.42
CA PHE A 14 -1.59 0.62 5.79
C PHE A 14 -1.24 -0.70 6.47
N VAL A 15 -0.22 -0.64 7.33
CA VAL A 15 0.30 -1.79 8.09
C VAL A 15 -0.19 -1.67 9.53
N TRP A 16 -0.96 -2.65 9.99
CA TRP A 16 -1.31 -2.76 11.41
C TRP A 16 -0.11 -3.28 12.21
N THR A 17 0.26 -2.55 13.26
CA THR A 17 1.33 -2.92 14.20
C THR A 17 0.77 -3.02 15.62
N THR A 18 1.53 -3.58 16.55
CA THR A 18 1.13 -3.69 17.96
C THR A 18 0.90 -2.33 18.63
N ASN A 19 1.49 -1.26 18.10
CA ASN A 19 1.39 0.11 18.62
C ASN A 19 0.41 0.98 17.81
N GLY A 20 -0.35 0.40 16.87
CA GLY A 20 -1.33 1.11 16.07
C GLY A 20 -1.23 0.77 14.58
N TYR A 21 -1.04 1.77 13.75
CA TYR A 21 -0.87 1.59 12.31
C TYR A 21 0.24 2.47 11.76
N GLU A 22 0.87 2.00 10.69
CA GLU A 22 1.85 2.76 9.93
C GLU A 22 1.37 2.88 8.47
N LEU A 23 1.49 4.08 7.91
CA LEU A 23 1.31 4.32 6.48
C LEU A 23 2.68 4.37 5.82
N ARG A 24 2.95 3.40 4.96
CA ARG A 24 4.23 3.29 4.26
C ARG A 24 4.05 3.56 2.78
N GLU A 25 4.82 4.51 2.27
CA GLU A 25 4.85 4.81 0.84
C GLU A 25 5.70 3.76 0.10
N ARG A 26 5.17 3.28 -1.03
CA ARG A 26 5.85 2.33 -1.91
C ARG A 26 5.71 2.77 -3.35
N ASP A 27 6.78 2.59 -4.10
CA ASP A 27 6.77 2.74 -5.55
C ASP A 27 6.10 1.52 -6.20
N GLY A 28 5.53 1.74 -7.37
CA GLY A 28 4.77 0.76 -8.11
C GLY A 28 3.26 0.80 -7.85
N ASP A 29 2.55 0.00 -8.63
CA ASP A 29 1.10 -0.13 -8.53
C ASP A 29 0.69 -0.78 -7.18
N PRO A 30 -0.44 -0.37 -6.58
CA PRO A 30 -0.93 -1.03 -5.38
C PRO A 30 -1.24 -2.51 -5.66
N PRO A 31 -0.77 -3.45 -4.81
CA PRO A 31 -1.16 -4.85 -4.89
C PRO A 31 -2.68 -5.04 -4.83
N GLY A 32 -3.16 -6.09 -5.49
CA GLY A 32 -4.58 -6.42 -5.58
C GLY A 32 -5.18 -6.93 -4.27
N LEU A 33 -6.50 -6.87 -4.14
CA LEU A 33 -7.21 -7.46 -3.01
C LEU A 33 -6.92 -8.97 -2.92
N GLY A 34 -6.53 -9.44 -1.74
CA GLY A 34 -6.20 -10.84 -1.47
C GLY A 34 -4.76 -11.22 -1.81
N GLU A 35 -3.98 -10.32 -2.42
CA GLU A 35 -2.55 -10.53 -2.68
C GLU A 35 -1.73 -10.45 -1.38
N GLU A 36 -0.59 -11.13 -1.36
CA GLU A 36 0.32 -11.16 -0.22
C GLU A 36 1.54 -10.29 -0.52
N VAL A 37 1.93 -9.47 0.45
CA VAL A 37 3.11 -8.61 0.37
C VAL A 37 4.00 -8.79 1.59
N ASP A 38 5.30 -8.71 1.36
CA ASP A 38 6.29 -8.66 2.44
C ASP A 38 6.43 -7.22 2.95
N GLU A 39 6.26 -7.05 4.26
CA GLU A 39 6.56 -5.81 4.99
C GLU A 39 7.65 -6.09 6.03
N GLY A 40 8.90 -5.92 5.60
CA GLY A 40 10.07 -6.27 6.41
C GLY A 40 10.20 -7.78 6.52
N GLU A 41 10.04 -8.31 7.73
CA GLU A 41 10.13 -9.74 8.03
C GLU A 41 8.75 -10.42 8.14
N THR A 42 7.66 -9.66 7.95
CA THR A 42 6.29 -10.17 8.09
C THR A 42 5.58 -10.17 6.75
N ARG A 43 4.96 -11.30 6.41
CA ARG A 43 4.02 -11.38 5.30
C ARG A 43 2.64 -10.95 5.73
N LEU A 44 2.08 -10.03 4.95
CA LEU A 44 0.76 -9.47 5.17
C LEU A 44 -0.08 -9.68 3.92
N ARG A 45 -1.39 -9.76 4.10
CA ARG A 45 -2.34 -9.89 3.00
C ARG A 45 -3.13 -8.61 2.82
N VAL A 46 -3.36 -8.24 1.57
CA VAL A 46 -4.26 -7.15 1.20
C VAL A 46 -5.70 -7.55 1.50
N VAL A 47 -6.34 -6.81 2.39
CA VAL A 47 -7.75 -7.02 2.76
C VAL A 47 -8.67 -5.93 2.24
N LYS A 48 -8.11 -4.80 1.81
CA LYS A 48 -8.86 -3.72 1.16
C LYS A 48 -7.92 -2.84 0.34
N VAL A 49 -8.38 -2.37 -0.81
CA VAL A 49 -7.73 -1.28 -1.55
C VAL A 49 -8.72 -0.13 -1.67
N ALA A 50 -8.36 1.05 -1.15
CA ALA A 50 -9.22 2.24 -1.13
C ALA A 50 -8.38 3.52 -1.28
N PRO A 51 -8.97 4.71 -1.42
CA PRO A 51 -8.22 5.97 -1.32
C PRO A 51 -7.53 6.13 0.04
N SER A 52 -6.51 6.99 0.10
CA SER A 52 -5.81 7.32 1.34
C SER A 52 -6.78 7.82 2.42
N PRO A 53 -6.63 7.38 3.68
CA PRO A 53 -7.39 7.95 4.80
C PRO A 53 -6.93 9.37 5.15
N LEU A 54 -5.81 9.85 4.59
CA LEU A 54 -5.30 11.19 4.83
C LEU A 54 -6.15 12.22 4.05
N PRO A 55 -6.58 13.31 4.69
CA PRO A 55 -7.39 14.33 4.04
C PRO A 55 -6.61 14.99 2.90
N GLY A 56 -7.22 15.01 1.70
CA GLY A 56 -6.62 15.61 0.50
C GLY A 56 -5.65 14.68 -0.26
N ASP A 57 -5.39 13.47 0.24
CA ASP A 57 -4.51 12.52 -0.44
C ASP A 57 -5.33 11.59 -1.35
N SER A 58 -5.11 11.71 -2.67
CA SER A 58 -5.83 10.94 -3.69
C SER A 58 -5.15 9.61 -4.04
N ARG A 59 -4.04 9.27 -3.38
CA ARG A 59 -3.30 8.03 -3.65
C ARG A 59 -4.09 6.81 -3.20
N ARG A 60 -3.81 5.68 -3.86
CA ARG A 60 -4.36 4.39 -3.45
C ARG A 60 -3.65 3.92 -2.19
N CYS A 61 -4.42 3.45 -1.23
CA CYS A 61 -3.99 2.89 0.03
C CYS A 61 -4.46 1.44 0.13
N VAL A 62 -3.49 0.58 0.41
CA VAL A 62 -3.63 -0.87 0.53
C VAL A 62 -3.64 -1.20 2.00
N TYR A 63 -4.74 -1.78 2.47
CA TYR A 63 -4.91 -2.20 3.84
C TYR A 63 -4.41 -3.63 3.99
N LEU A 64 -3.44 -3.80 4.87
CA LEU A 64 -2.73 -5.04 5.09
C LEU A 64 -3.09 -5.63 6.45
N GLN A 65 -3.28 -6.95 6.50
CA GLN A 65 -3.44 -7.70 7.75
C GLN A 65 -2.40 -8.82 7.84
N PRO A 66 -1.91 -9.14 9.05
CA PRO A 66 -1.07 -10.30 9.27
C PRO A 66 -1.76 -11.59 8.81
N LEU A 67 -1.01 -12.44 8.14
CA LEU A 67 -1.39 -13.82 7.92
C LEU A 67 -1.24 -14.55 9.27
N SER A 68 -2.37 -14.81 9.92
CA SER A 68 -2.42 -15.60 11.16
C SER A 68 -2.20 -17.09 10.91
#